data_AF-A0A957ZJS3-F1
#
_entry.id   AF-A0A957ZJS3-F1
#
_cell.length_a   1.000
_cell.length_b   1.000
_cell.length_c   1.000
_cell.angle_alpha   90.00
_cell.angle_beta   90.00
_cell.angle_gamma   90.00
#
_symmetry.space_group_name_H-M   'P 1'
#
loop_
_entity.id
_entity.type
_entity.pdbx_description
1 polymer ?
#
loop_
_entity_poly.entity_id
_entity_poly.type
_entity_poly.pdbx_seq_one_letter_code
_entity_poly.pdbx_strand_id
1 'polypeptide(L)' 'MEIKRNGSQPSAVGQAEWFTGAVRVDPLFNPPEPARVRGASVTFEPGARTAWHTHPLGQTL' A
#
# COMPACT_ATOMS: atom_id res chain seq x y z
N MET A 1 -21.19 3.60 9.78
CA MET A 1 -19.87 4.10 10.21
C MET A 1 -19.01 2.89 10.53
N GLU A 2 -17.89 2.72 9.83
CA GLU A 2 -16.95 1.63 10.04
C GLU A 2 -15.62 2.22 10.53
N ILE A 3 -15.06 1.66 11.61
CA ILE A 3 -13.75 2.05 12.13
C ILE A 3 -12.85 0.84 12.11
N LYS A 4 -11.75 0.93 11.36
CA LYS A 4 -10.64 -0.01 11.46
C LYS A 4 -9.64 0.53 12.47
N ARG A 5 -9.53 -0.14 13.61
CA ARG A 5 -8.62 0.28 14.69
C ARG A 5 -7.17 0.02 14.30
N ASN A 6 -6.24 0.79 14.87
CA ASN A 6 -4.82 0.51 14.73
C ASN A 6 -4.51 -0.94 15.14
N GLY A 7 -3.71 -1.65 14.33
CA GLY A 7 -3.37 -3.07 14.54
C GLY A 7 -4.44 -4.09 14.11
N SER A 8 -5.63 -3.67 13.67
CA SER A 8 -6.68 -4.60 13.21
C SER A 8 -6.47 -5.13 11.79
N GLN A 9 -5.60 -4.50 11.00
CA GLN A 9 -5.27 -4.91 9.64
C GLN A 9 -3.84 -5.47 9.63
N PRO A 10 -3.63 -6.74 9.23
CA PRO A 10 -2.30 -7.33 9.22
C PRO A 10 -1.44 -6.69 8.12
N SER A 11 -0.16 -6.50 8.43
CA SER A 11 0.85 -6.12 7.44
C SER A 11 1.08 -7.25 6.43
N ALA A 12 1.50 -6.88 5.22
CA ALA A 12 1.93 -7.80 4.18
C ALA A 12 3.37 -7.49 3.75
N VAL A 13 4.09 -8.52 3.27
CA VAL A 13 5.36 -8.33 2.58
C VAL A 13 5.08 -7.91 1.15
N GLY A 14 5.81 -6.91 0.65
CA GLY A 14 5.74 -6.47 -0.74
C GLY A 14 6.11 -7.60 -1.70
N GLN A 15 5.32 -7.79 -2.76
CA GLN A 15 5.58 -8.83 -3.75
C GLN A 15 6.90 -8.59 -4.49
N ALA A 16 7.72 -9.62 -4.66
CA ALA A 16 9.05 -9.51 -5.26
C ALA A 16 9.05 -8.99 -6.72
N GLU A 17 7.93 -9.15 -7.42
CA GLU A 17 7.74 -8.63 -8.78
C GLU A 17 7.55 -7.11 -8.82
N TRP A 18 7.09 -6.50 -7.72
CA TRP A 18 6.78 -5.06 -7.64
C TRP A 18 7.81 -4.27 -6.84
N PHE A 19 8.65 -4.95 -6.06
CA PHE A 19 9.61 -4.31 -5.16
C PHE A 19 10.97 -4.99 -5.22
N THR A 20 12.02 -4.18 -5.11
CA THR A 20 13.37 -4.68 -4.80
C THR A 20 13.70 -4.36 -3.34
N GLY A 21 14.28 -5.32 -2.62
CA GLY A 21 14.58 -5.20 -1.19
C GLY A 21 13.39 -5.54 -0.29
N ALA A 22 13.56 -5.40 1.03
CA ALA A 22 12.51 -5.68 1.99
C ALA A 22 11.53 -4.50 2.09
N VAL A 23 10.25 -4.78 1.83
CA VAL A 23 9.16 -3.80 1.88
C VAL A 23 8.00 -4.38 2.67
N ARG A 24 7.44 -3.58 3.57
CA ARG A 24 6.24 -3.90 4.34
C ARG A 24 5.10 -2.98 3.92
N VAL A 25 3.94 -3.54 3.65
CA VAL A 25 2.72 -2.82 3.25
C VAL A 25 1.67 -2.98 4.34
N ASP A 26 1.19 -1.86 4.88
CA ASP A 26 0.09 -1.80 5.83
C ASP A 26 -1.17 -1.27 5.14
N PRO A 27 -2.20 -2.10 4.92
CA PRO A 27 -3.46 -1.64 4.36
C PRO A 27 -4.12 -0.59 5.27
N LEU A 28 -4.60 0.52 4.70
CA LEU A 28 -5.34 1.54 5.44
C LEU A 28 -6.83 1.51 5.05
N PHE A 29 -7.13 1.75 3.78
CA PHE A 29 -8.52 1.80 3.29
C PHE A 29 -8.65 1.41 1.81
N ASN A 30 -9.79 0.78 1.50
CA ASN A 30 -10.27 0.48 0.15
C ASN A 30 -11.81 0.54 0.22
N PRO A 31 -12.42 1.72 -0.02
CA PRO A 31 -13.86 1.91 0.10
C PRO A 31 -14.59 1.08 -0.97
N PRO A 32 -15.85 0.70 -0.72
CA PRO A 32 -16.66 0.04 -1.73
C PRO A 32 -16.95 0.96 -2.91
N GLU A 33 -17.38 0.37 -4.01
CA GLU A 33 -17.91 1.12 -5.15
C GLU A 33 -19.03 2.07 -4.71
N PRO A 34 -19.18 3.24 -5.36
CA PRO A 34 -18.50 3.69 -6.58
C PRO A 34 -17.17 4.43 -6.36
N ALA A 35 -16.68 4.54 -5.12
CA ALA A 35 -15.43 5.22 -4.82
C ALA A 35 -14.23 4.45 -5.38
N ARG A 36 -13.22 5.18 -5.88
CA ARG A 36 -12.04 4.59 -6.56
C ARG A 36 -10.70 4.83 -5.84
N VAL A 37 -10.71 5.60 -4.76
CA VAL A 37 -9.52 5.93 -3.98
C VAL A 37 -9.10 4.71 -3.15
N ARG A 38 -7.79 4.47 -3.01
CA ARG A 38 -7.22 3.44 -2.13
C ARG A 38 -6.01 4.01 -1.40
N GLY A 39 -5.70 3.46 -0.24
CA GLY A 39 -4.54 3.91 0.55
C GLY A 39 -3.92 2.79 1.38
N ALA A 40 -2.61 2.84 1.46
CA ALA A 40 -1.77 1.99 2.30
C ALA A 40 -0.60 2.82 2.84
N SER A 41 -0.05 2.42 3.99
CA SER A 41 1.26 2.88 4.43
C SER A 41 2.30 1.87 3.94
N VAL A 42 3.39 2.34 3.35
CA VAL A 42 4.45 1.48 2.80
C VAL A 42 5.77 1.85 3.46
N THR A 43 6.42 0.87 4.09
CA THR A 43 7.72 1.01 4.73
C THR A 43 8.78 0.32 3.88
N PHE A 44 9.83 1.07 3.53
CA PHE A 44 10.98 0.59 2.78
C PHE A 44 12.17 0.45 3.72
N GLU A 45 12.76 -0.73 3.78
CA GLU A 45 14.08 -0.89 4.40
C GLU A 45 15.16 -0.15 3.57
N PRO A 46 16.34 0.13 4.14
CA PRO A 46 17.41 0.83 3.42
C PRO A 46 17.72 0.19 2.05
N GLY A 47 17.62 1.00 0.98
CA GLY A 47 17.86 0.57 -0.40
C GLY A 47 16.70 -0.17 -1.08
N ALA A 48 15.60 -0.43 -0.36
CA ALA A 48 14.38 -0.97 -0.95
C ALA A 48 13.63 0.10 -1.75
N ARG A 49 12.99 -0.31 -2.85
CA ARG A 49 12.23 0.57 -3.75
C ARG A 49 11.19 -0.20 -4.56
N THR A 50 10.24 0.52 -5.13
CA THR A 50 9.31 -0.01 -6.14
C THR A 50 10.03 -0.30 -7.46
N ALA A 51 9.48 -1.23 -8.24
CA ALA A 51 9.71 -1.31 -9.67
C ALA A 51 9.11 -0.08 -10.37
N TRP A 52 9.56 0.21 -11.59
CA TRP A 52 8.94 1.25 -12.42
C TRP A 52 7.46 0.91 -12.68
N HIS A 53 6.58 1.88 -12.46
CA HIS A 53 5.15 1.71 -12.67
C HIS A 53 4.47 3.06 -12.94
N THR A 54 3.21 3.02 -13.36
CA THR A 54 2.36 4.19 -13.54
C THR A 54 1.02 3.98 -12.85
N HIS A 55 0.37 5.07 -12.45
CA HIS A 55 -1.00 5.06 -11.97
C HIS A 55 -1.89 5.76 -13.00
N PRO A 56 -2.97 5.12 -13.47
CA PRO A 56 -3.80 5.65 -14.56
C PRO A 56 -4.51 6.97 -14.21
N LEU A 57 -4.64 7.27 -12.91
CA LEU A 57 -5.21 8.53 -12.41
C LEU A 57 -4.22 9.29 -11.50
N GLY A 58 -2.93 8.99 -11.59
CA GLY A 58 -1.91 9.52 -10.70
C GLY A 58 -1.90 8.89 -9.29
N GLN A 59 -0.93 9.32 -8.48
CA GLN A 59 -0.72 8.88 -7.10
C GLN A 59 -0.17 10.05 -6.28
N THR A 60 -0.60 10.12 -5.01
CA THR A 60 0.00 10.97 -3.97
C THR A 60 0.72 10.08 -2.98
N LEU A 61 1.93 10.49 -2.55
CA LEU A 61 2.80 9.77 -1.62
C LEU A 61 2.97 10.56 -0.32
#